data_AF-A0A6G2DYE9-F1
#
_entry.id   AF-A0A6G2DYE9-F1
#
_cell.length_a   1.000
_cell.length_b   1.000
_cell.length_c   1.000
_cell.angle_alpha   90.00
_cell.angle_beta   90.00
_cell.angle_gamma   90.00
#
_symmetry.space_group_name_H-M   'P 1'
#
loop_
_entity.id
_entity.type
_entity.pdbx_description
1 polymer ?
#
loop_
_entity_poly.entity_id
_entity_poly.type
_entity_poly.pdbx_seq_one_letter_code
_entity_poly.pdbx_strand_id
1 'polypeptide(L)'
;IRNGQGYSRVGGIVGSTWQNGRVNNVVSNVDVGDGYVITGDQYAAADVKNASTSVDNRKADRFATKLSKDQIDAKVADYGITVTLDDTGQDLKRNLREVDYTRLN
;
A
#
# COMPACT_ATOMS: atom_id res chain seq x y z
N ILE A 1 -14.71 3.29 4.57
CA ILE A 1 -14.46 4.56 3.84
C ILE A 1 -15.59 4.71 2.81
N ARG A 2 -16.51 5.67 2.98
CA ARG A 2 -17.50 6.03 1.94
C ARG A 2 -17.00 7.32 1.29
N ASN A 3 -16.59 7.22 0.03
CA ASN A 3 -16.14 8.37 -0.75
C ASN A 3 -17.31 8.94 -1.54
N GLY A 4 -17.40 10.26 -1.58
CA GLY A 4 -18.50 10.99 -2.21
C GLY A 4 -18.66 10.62 -3.69
N GLN A 5 -19.91 10.38 -4.07
CA GLN A 5 -20.47 10.50 -5.43
C GLN A 5 -19.45 10.40 -6.58
N GLY A 6 -19.04 9.17 -6.91
CA GLY A 6 -18.57 8.81 -8.25
C GLY A 6 -17.07 8.68 -8.49
N TYR A 7 -16.19 9.19 -7.63
CA TYR A 7 -14.73 9.04 -7.80
C TYR A 7 -14.04 8.75 -6.47
N SER A 8 -14.04 7.48 -6.09
CA SER A 8 -13.37 7.08 -4.86
C SER A 8 -11.85 7.12 -5.04
N ARG A 9 -11.21 8.26 -4.75
CA ARG A 9 -9.75 8.44 -4.66
C ARG A 9 -9.17 7.71 -3.44
N VAL A 10 -9.35 6.39 -3.41
CA VAL A 10 -8.82 5.53 -2.35
C VAL A 10 -7.55 4.87 -2.88
N GLY A 11 -6.43 5.25 -2.28
CA GLY A 11 -5.12 4.66 -2.55
C GLY A 11 -4.53 4.06 -1.29
N GLY A 12 -3.83 2.93 -1.42
CA GLY A 12 -3.18 2.25 -0.30
C GLY A 12 -1.99 3.02 0.27
N ILE A 13 -1.23 3.74 -0.57
CA ILE A 13 -0.11 4.58 -0.14
C ILE A 13 -0.55 6.05 0.01
N VAL A 14 -1.18 6.62 -1.02
CA VAL A 14 -1.72 7.99 -0.98
C VAL A 14 -3.11 8.09 -1.61
N GLY A 15 -4.02 8.87 -1.03
CA GLY A 15 -5.35 9.07 -1.60
C GLY A 15 -5.31 9.82 -2.95
N SER A 16 -4.69 11.00 -2.97
CA SER A 16 -4.61 11.87 -4.15
C SER A 16 -3.21 12.48 -4.26
N THR A 17 -2.73 12.64 -5.50
CA THR A 17 -1.50 13.34 -5.86
C THR A 17 -1.77 14.79 -6.30
N TRP A 18 -2.97 15.31 -6.03
CA TRP A 18 -3.46 16.63 -6.44
C TRP A 18 -2.36 17.72 -6.49
N GLN A 19 -2.33 18.44 -7.61
CA GLN A 19 -1.36 19.45 -8.05
C GLN A 19 0.07 19.28 -7.46
N ASN A 20 0.93 18.62 -8.24
CA ASN A 20 2.36 18.41 -7.98
C ASN A 20 2.71 17.40 -6.87
N GLY A 21 1.77 16.55 -6.46
CA GLY A 21 2.07 15.41 -5.61
C GLY A 21 2.97 14.40 -6.34
N ARG A 22 4.03 13.95 -5.67
CA ARG A 22 4.97 12.94 -6.17
C ARG A 22 4.98 11.72 -5.27
N VAL A 23 4.95 10.54 -5.90
CA VAL A 23 5.11 9.25 -5.24
C VAL A 23 6.26 8.53 -5.92
N ASN A 24 7.28 8.12 -5.17
CA ASN A 24 8.45 7.45 -5.74
C ASN A 24 9.05 6.45 -4.76
N ASN A 25 9.58 5.35 -5.29
CA ASN A 25 10.25 4.28 -4.53
C ASN A 25 9.36 3.75 -3.38
N VAL A 26 8.14 3.35 -3.74
CA VAL A 26 7.15 2.86 -2.77
C VAL A 26 6.80 1.40 -3.01
N VAL A 27 6.49 0.71 -1.91
CA VAL A 27 6.01 -0.66 -1.90
C VAL A 27 4.68 -0.68 -1.14
N SER A 28 3.66 -1.30 -1.71
CA SER A 28 2.37 -1.52 -1.06
C SER A 28 2.09 -3.01 -0.86
N ASN A 29 1.92 -3.40 0.40
CA ASN A 29 1.50 -4.76 0.79
C ASN A 29 0.07 -4.77 1.35
N VAL A 30 -0.74 -3.77 0.99
CA VAL A 30 -2.10 -3.58 1.50
C VAL A 30 -3.11 -4.04 0.45
N ASP A 31 -4.06 -4.89 0.85
CA ASP A 31 -5.30 -5.09 0.11
C ASP A 31 -6.24 -3.92 0.43
N VAL A 32 -6.50 -3.11 -0.59
CA VAL A 32 -7.28 -1.85 -0.46
C VAL A 32 -8.77 -2.10 -0.76
N GLY A 33 -9.15 -3.34 -1.07
CA GLY A 33 -10.51 -3.71 -1.44
C GLY A 33 -10.94 -2.98 -2.72
N ASP A 34 -11.92 -2.06 -2.62
CA ASP A 34 -12.41 -1.29 -3.78
C ASP A 34 -11.56 -0.04 -4.09
N GLY A 35 -10.32 0.02 -3.61
CA GLY A 35 -9.36 1.09 -3.94
C GLY A 35 -8.24 0.63 -4.85
N TYR A 36 -7.23 1.48 -5.02
CA TYR A 36 -6.01 1.21 -5.77
C TYR A 36 -4.82 1.04 -4.83
N VAL A 37 -3.87 0.16 -5.15
CA VAL A 37 -2.79 -0.22 -4.22
C VAL A 37 -1.80 0.90 -3.92
N ILE A 38 -1.59 1.83 -4.86
CA ILE A 38 -0.65 2.95 -4.71
C ILE A 38 -1.43 4.24 -4.50
N THR A 39 -2.20 4.68 -5.49
CA THR A 39 -2.92 5.95 -5.43
C THR A 39 -4.33 5.91 -5.99
N GLY A 40 -5.25 6.65 -5.35
CA GLY A 40 -6.59 6.87 -5.89
C GLY A 40 -6.61 7.67 -7.20
N ASP A 41 -5.53 8.37 -7.53
CA ASP A 41 -5.42 9.19 -8.74
C ASP A 41 -4.81 8.40 -9.91
N GLN A 42 -5.67 7.96 -10.82
CA GLN A 42 -5.32 7.07 -11.93
C GLN A 42 -5.23 7.80 -13.28
N TYR A 43 -4.87 9.09 -13.30
CA TYR A 43 -4.67 9.89 -14.52
C TYR A 43 -3.20 9.87 -14.96
N ALA A 44 -2.93 9.93 -16.27
CA ALA A 44 -1.60 9.62 -16.82
C ALA A 44 -0.51 10.62 -16.43
N ALA A 45 -0.91 11.86 -16.11
CA ALA A 45 -0.01 12.93 -15.70
C ALA A 45 0.39 12.86 -14.21
N ALA A 46 -0.09 11.89 -13.43
CA ALA A 46 0.33 11.77 -12.03
C ALA A 46 1.81 11.36 -11.96
N ASP A 47 2.60 12.05 -11.12
CA ASP A 47 4.03 11.75 -10.94
C ASP A 47 4.22 10.59 -9.95
N VAL A 48 3.95 9.38 -10.44
CA VAL A 48 4.12 8.13 -9.70
C VAL A 48 5.16 7.27 -10.40
N LYS A 49 6.24 6.95 -9.71
CA LYS A 49 7.38 6.19 -10.23
C LYS A 49 7.81 5.09 -9.26
N ASN A 50 8.40 4.03 -9.79
CA ASN A 50 9.01 2.96 -8.99
C ASN A 50 8.09 2.41 -7.90
N ALA A 51 6.83 2.21 -8.23
CA ALA A 51 5.80 1.73 -7.30
C ALA A 51 5.54 0.24 -7.52
N SER A 52 5.54 -0.54 -6.45
CA SER A 52 5.40 -2.00 -6.54
C SER A 52 4.45 -2.56 -5.49
N THR A 53 3.86 -3.72 -5.77
CA THR A 53 3.00 -4.43 -4.83
C THR A 53 3.19 -5.94 -4.93
N SER A 54 3.01 -6.66 -3.81
CA SER A 54 2.85 -8.12 -3.81
C SER A 54 1.40 -8.57 -3.73
N VAL A 55 0.42 -7.67 -3.59
CA VAL A 55 -0.98 -8.01 -3.33
C VAL A 55 -1.80 -8.05 -4.61
N ASP A 56 -2.70 -9.02 -4.72
CA ASP A 56 -3.68 -9.09 -5.80
C ASP A 56 -4.91 -8.28 -5.41
N ASN A 57 -4.82 -6.97 -5.63
CA ASN A 57 -5.89 -6.05 -5.31
C ASN A 57 -6.98 -6.06 -6.39
N ARG A 58 -8.23 -5.84 -5.97
CA ARG A 58 -9.40 -5.94 -6.86
C ARG A 58 -9.34 -5.00 -8.07
N LYS A 59 -8.83 -3.78 -7.89
CA LYS A 59 -8.64 -2.82 -8.98
C LYS A 59 -7.20 -2.84 -9.47
N ALA A 60 -7.03 -2.90 -10.78
CA ALA A 60 -5.76 -2.70 -11.44
C ALA A 60 -5.31 -1.25 -11.26
N ASP A 61 -4.10 -1.05 -10.72
CA ASP A 61 -3.48 0.25 -10.53
C ASP A 61 -2.48 0.49 -11.68
N ARG A 62 -2.62 1.60 -12.40
CA ARG A 62 -1.78 1.95 -13.55
C ARG A 62 -0.29 1.97 -13.22
N PHE A 63 0.06 2.35 -12.00
CA PHE A 63 1.45 2.62 -11.63
C PHE A 63 2.10 1.46 -10.90
N ALA A 64 1.29 0.50 -10.42
CA ALA A 64 1.80 -0.60 -9.62
C ALA A 64 2.40 -1.69 -10.52
N THR A 65 3.67 -1.99 -10.28
CA THR A 65 4.27 -3.22 -10.79
C THR A 65 4.03 -4.35 -9.79
N LYS A 66 3.31 -5.39 -10.20
CA LYS A 66 3.13 -6.60 -9.41
C LYS A 66 4.43 -7.40 -9.39
N LEU A 67 4.91 -7.73 -8.19
CA LEU A 67 6.14 -8.50 -7.97
C LEU A 67 5.87 -9.66 -6.99
N SER A 68 6.75 -10.65 -6.96
CA SER A 68 6.73 -11.67 -5.92
C SER A 68 7.08 -11.09 -4.55
N LYS A 69 6.79 -11.82 -3.48
CA LYS A 69 7.13 -11.38 -2.12
C LYS A 69 8.63 -11.16 -1.92
N ASP A 70 9.45 -12.10 -2.39
CA ASP A 70 10.92 -11.97 -2.30
C ASP A 70 11.45 -10.78 -3.09
N GLN A 71 10.87 -10.49 -4.25
CA GLN A 71 11.22 -9.31 -5.05
C GLN A 71 10.80 -8.01 -4.35
N ILE A 72 9.66 -8.02 -3.67
CA ILE A 72 9.24 -6.89 -2.83
C ILE A 72 10.20 -6.69 -1.66
N ASP A 73 10.62 -7.74 -0.97
CA ASP A 73 11.55 -7.62 0.16
C ASP A 73 12.92 -7.09 -0.32
N ALA A 74 13.38 -7.50 -1.51
CA ALA A 74 14.54 -6.90 -2.16
C ALA A 74 14.34 -5.41 -2.47
N LYS A 75 13.15 -5.00 -2.92
CA LYS A 75 12.81 -3.58 -3.14
C LYS A 75 12.74 -2.76 -1.86
N VAL A 76 12.22 -3.34 -0.77
CA VAL A 76 12.22 -2.71 0.56
C VAL A 76 13.65 -2.40 1.00
N ALA A 77 14.57 -3.35 0.83
CA ALA A 77 15.98 -3.16 1.11
C ALA A 77 16.64 -2.11 0.19
N ASP A 78 16.42 -2.21 -1.13
CA ASP A 78 16.97 -1.28 -2.14
C ASP A 78 16.50 0.17 -1.91
N TYR A 79 15.24 0.37 -1.54
CA TYR A 79 14.69 1.68 -1.23
C TYR A 79 15.07 2.21 0.16
N GLY A 80 15.80 1.42 0.96
CA GLY A 80 16.20 1.80 2.31
C GLY A 80 15.01 1.96 3.25
N ILE A 81 13.92 1.22 3.03
CA ILE A 81 12.76 1.23 3.93
C ILE A 81 13.14 0.42 5.17
N THR A 82 13.49 1.12 6.25
CA THR A 82 13.91 0.51 7.52
C THR A 82 12.82 0.52 8.59
N VAL A 83 11.68 1.17 8.33
CA VAL A 83 10.59 1.28 9.30
C VAL A 83 10.00 -0.10 9.57
N THR A 84 10.01 -0.50 10.82
CA THR A 84 9.43 -1.75 11.32
C THR A 84 8.30 -1.46 12.31
N LEU A 85 7.64 -2.52 12.78
CA LEU A 85 6.71 -2.41 13.91
C LEU A 85 7.37 -1.85 15.16
N ASP A 86 8.69 -1.98 15.29
CA ASP A 86 9.41 -1.43 16.43
C ASP A 86 9.44 0.10 16.46
N ASP A 87 9.31 0.73 15.31
CA ASP A 87 9.23 2.18 15.17
C ASP A 87 7.81 2.71 15.44
N THR A 88 6.83 1.82 15.61
CA THR A 88 5.45 2.21 15.94
C THR A 88 5.29 2.44 17.46
N GLY A 89 4.40 3.35 17.83
CA GLY A 89 4.11 3.65 19.23
C GLY A 89 3.68 2.42 20.03
N GLN A 90 3.95 2.41 21.35
CA GLN A 90 3.66 1.29 22.26
C GLN A 90 2.23 0.73 22.12
N ASP A 91 1.24 1.60 21.89
CA ASP A 91 -0.16 1.18 21.70
C ASP A 91 -0.42 0.49 20.36
N LEU A 92 0.35 0.80 19.32
CA LEU A 92 0.28 0.12 18.02
C LEU A 92 0.97 -1.24 18.07
N LYS A 93 2.08 -1.37 18.81
CA LYS A 93 2.72 -2.67 19.08
C LYS A 93 1.76 -3.64 19.78
N ARG A 94 0.90 -3.15 20.67
CA ARG A 94 -0.14 -3.93 21.35
C ARG A 94 -1.27 -4.42 20.44
N ASN A 95 -1.41 -3.88 19.22
CA ASN A 95 -2.37 -4.37 18.23
C ASN A 95 -1.86 -5.58 17.44
N LEU A 96 -0.64 -6.06 17.69
CA LEU A 96 -0.23 -7.38 17.22
C LEU A 96 -1.08 -8.45 17.92
N ARG A 97 -2.02 -9.04 17.20
CA ARG A 97 -2.81 -10.17 17.68
C ARG A 97 -2.46 -11.40 16.88
N GLU A 98 -1.69 -12.30 17.48
CA GLU A 98 -1.46 -13.64 16.96
C GLU A 98 -2.59 -14.55 17.48
N VAL A 99 -3.39 -15.10 16.57
CA VAL A 99 -4.48 -16.01 16.92
C VAL A 99 -3.97 -17.44 16.78
N ASP A 100 -3.80 -18.13 17.92
CA ASP A 100 -3.48 -19.56 17.97
C ASP A 100 -4.75 -20.37 17.67
N TYR A 101 -4.88 -20.81 16.42
CA TYR A 101 -6.02 -21.62 15.95
C TYR A 101 -6.03 -23.06 16.49
N THR A 102 -5.01 -23.49 17.24
CA THR A 102 -4.98 -24.84 17.84
C THR A 102 -5.80 -24.96 19.12
N ARG A 103 -6.38 -23.85 19.61
CA ARG A 103 -7.16 -23.79 20.85
C ARG A 103 -8.65 -23.55 20.67
N LEU A 104 -9.16 -23.56 19.42
CA LEU A 104 -10.60 -23.61 19.19
C LEU A 104 -11.08 -25.07 19.35
N ASN A 105 -11.38 -25.44 20.59
CA ASN A 105 -12.23 -26.59 20.92
C ASN A 105 -13.62 -26.09 21.32
#